data_AF-A0A6M0ALW3-F1
#
_entry.id   AF-A0A6M0ALW3-F1
#
_cell.length_a   1.000
_cell.length_b   1.000
_cell.length_c   1.000
_cell.angle_alpha   90.00
_cell.angle_beta   90.00
_cell.angle_gamma   90.00
#
_symmetry.space_group_name_H-M   'P 1'
#
loop_
_entity.id
_entity.type
_entity.pdbx_description
1 polymer ?
#
loop_
_entity_poly.entity_id
_entity_poly.type
_entity_poly.pdbx_seq_one_letter_code
_entity_poly.pdbx_strand_id
1 'polypeptide(L)'
;QDGQVSVSLPDTNANFTRNYSQSTDFNLPVYDGNLDFGGTSGGETPTIIAYETHTEEYTNLADFISSSSPVETVSIEVNTTSAASFINSDNASTGSTSEATAGLCVTYTYSIVPRVPSASIVPEEPSPEAGNIVINEVLYAQTGRSAEANDEFIELYNSSDNAVDISNWRLADSNLIFNSTDNTGNITGDAANPAYIFPNNTTLQPGEYAVIWIGNNTSDHQAADAAFQDWLGNAGKLNNAGEDIWLYDDELKIVDYIAYGSNNAINTPPSAELNLWDDTYQRDLDGASTGQSISLTPNGEDGNTSACWEHTLSNDANGRCPEFLETRDTDTVSVRQTSVGVYNNILPNVILVKRITAIKPKDTNEWIELPQSGSPFIDGIDGGSSENNVGSDRAADDNDPNWPNPDVYLRGLINSGQVMPGDELEYTVYFLSNGSNNAKNLRICDRVPGETTFIPDSFNATAGFPSSDVGIAMFQSTSALASGGPAEPNIYLTNIPDSDRGRYYEPGTSVPAGCNVTFNQNGVVVVEVGDVPNADSPGNPPNSYGFIRFRALVN
;
A
#
# COMPACT_ATOMS: atom_id res chain seq x y z
N GLN A 1 40.87 27.29 20.80
CA GLN A 1 40.59 28.28 21.85
C GLN A 1 39.36 29.03 21.40
N ASP A 2 38.30 28.90 22.18
CA ASP A 2 37.02 29.57 21.96
C ASP A 2 37.16 31.07 22.15
N GLY A 3 36.45 31.82 21.31
CA GLY A 3 36.25 33.25 21.48
C GLY A 3 34.99 33.67 20.74
N GLN A 4 34.00 34.19 21.48
CA GLN A 4 32.87 34.86 20.85
C GLN A 4 33.37 36.15 20.19
N VAL A 5 33.11 36.31 18.89
CA VAL A 5 33.15 37.62 18.25
C VAL A 5 31.72 38.11 18.16
N SER A 6 31.35 39.02 19.05
CA SER A 6 30.11 39.81 18.92
C SER A 6 30.44 41.05 18.10
N VAL A 7 29.92 41.13 16.87
CA VAL A 7 29.96 42.36 16.08
C VAL A 7 28.61 43.06 16.25
N SER A 8 28.58 44.12 17.07
CA SER A 8 27.47 45.08 17.04
C SER A 8 27.79 46.10 15.95
N LEU A 9 27.05 46.07 14.84
CA LEU A 9 27.15 47.08 13.80
C LEU A 9 26.42 48.35 14.27
N PRO A 10 26.94 49.56 13.96
CA PRO A 10 26.25 50.80 14.29
C PRO A 10 24.94 50.91 13.49
N ASP A 11 23.88 51.38 14.14
CA ASP A 11 22.60 51.77 13.53
C ASP A 11 22.83 52.93 12.54
N THR A 12 23.21 52.62 11.31
CA THR A 12 23.25 53.60 10.22
C THR A 12 23.02 52.91 8.88
N ASN A 13 22.25 53.57 8.02
CA ASN A 13 21.92 53.21 6.64
C ASN A 13 23.19 53.00 5.78
N ALA A 14 23.85 51.86 5.90
CA ALA A 14 24.99 51.50 5.07
C ALA A 14 24.50 50.81 3.79
N ASN A 15 25.04 51.22 2.63
CA ASN A 15 24.84 50.51 1.38
C ASN A 15 25.68 49.23 1.39
N PHE A 16 25.10 48.12 0.95
CA PHE A 16 25.75 46.82 0.83
C PHE A 16 26.02 46.52 -0.64
N THR A 17 27.21 46.05 -0.96
CA THR A 17 27.57 45.69 -2.34
C THR A 17 27.88 44.19 -2.41
N ARG A 18 27.16 43.48 -3.27
CA ARG A 18 27.33 42.04 -3.56
C ARG A 18 28.06 41.88 -4.89
N ASN A 19 29.09 41.03 -4.94
CA ASN A 19 29.75 40.64 -6.19
C ASN A 19 29.57 39.13 -6.42
N TYR A 20 29.15 38.73 -7.62
CA TYR A 20 29.01 37.32 -8.01
C TYR A 20 29.33 37.12 -9.49
N SER A 21 29.63 35.87 -9.86
CA SER A 21 29.97 35.49 -11.23
C SER A 21 28.76 34.80 -11.89
N GLN A 22 28.29 35.30 -13.04
CA GLN A 22 27.23 34.66 -13.82
C GLN A 22 27.80 34.03 -15.10
N SER A 23 27.39 32.80 -15.40
CA SER A 23 27.73 32.09 -16.64
C SER A 23 26.78 32.50 -17.76
N THR A 24 27.32 32.89 -18.92
CA THR A 24 26.53 33.09 -20.15
C THR A 24 27.12 32.27 -21.30
N ASP A 25 26.31 31.39 -21.88
CA ASP A 25 26.70 30.61 -23.07
C ASP A 25 26.66 31.48 -24.34
N PHE A 26 27.82 31.66 -24.98
CA PHE A 26 27.92 32.37 -26.26
C PHE A 26 27.91 31.37 -27.43
N ASN A 27 26.78 31.24 -28.13
CA ASN A 27 26.72 30.51 -29.40
C ASN A 27 27.23 31.40 -30.54
N LEU A 28 28.45 31.15 -31.03
CA LEU A 28 28.97 31.81 -32.24
C LEU A 28 28.42 31.13 -33.52
N PRO A 29 27.96 31.89 -34.54
CA PRO A 29 27.52 31.30 -35.81
C PRO A 29 28.70 30.79 -36.64
N VAL A 30 28.50 29.65 -37.30
CA VAL A 30 29.48 28.98 -38.17
C VAL A 30 29.83 29.87 -39.36
N TYR A 31 31.12 30.19 -39.54
CA TYR A 31 31.65 30.89 -40.70
C TYR A 31 32.20 29.86 -41.71
N ASP A 32 31.52 29.66 -42.84
CA ASP A 32 31.88 28.71 -43.90
C ASP A 32 32.68 29.38 -45.04
N GLY A 33 33.80 30.00 -44.69
CA GLY A 33 34.71 30.57 -45.69
C GLY A 33 35.46 29.49 -46.48
N ASN A 34 34.92 29.05 -47.63
CA ASN A 34 35.74 28.44 -48.69
C ASN A 34 36.76 29.49 -49.21
N LEU A 35 38.03 29.19 -49.51
CA LEU A 35 38.58 27.99 -50.10
C LEU A 35 39.58 27.24 -49.19
N ASP A 36 39.35 25.93 -49.02
CA ASP A 36 40.44 24.96 -48.87
C ASP A 36 40.27 23.81 -49.87
N PHE A 37 41.37 23.49 -50.54
CA PHE A 37 41.52 22.37 -51.45
C PHE A 37 41.80 21.10 -50.62
N GLY A 38 40.74 20.36 -50.28
CA GLY A 38 40.80 18.93 -49.99
C GLY A 38 41.24 18.55 -48.57
N GLY A 39 40.27 18.18 -47.74
CA GLY A 39 40.49 17.41 -46.52
C GLY A 39 39.26 17.39 -45.61
N THR A 40 38.60 16.25 -45.48
CA THR A 40 37.56 16.02 -44.47
C THR A 40 38.20 15.78 -43.10
N SER A 41 37.86 16.60 -42.10
CA SER A 41 37.93 16.21 -40.69
C SER A 41 36.99 17.09 -39.87
N GLY A 42 36.01 16.46 -39.22
CA GLY A 42 35.11 17.10 -38.26
C GLY A 42 35.87 17.56 -37.02
N GLY A 43 35.50 18.72 -36.51
CA GLY A 43 35.91 19.22 -35.20
C GLY A 43 34.68 19.75 -34.47
N GLU A 44 34.43 19.23 -33.27
CA GLU A 44 33.45 19.79 -32.34
C GLU A 44 33.91 21.19 -31.90
N THR A 45 32.97 22.13 -31.77
CA THR A 45 33.27 23.45 -31.24
C THR A 45 33.41 23.36 -29.72
N PRO A 46 34.47 23.90 -29.11
CA PRO A 46 34.51 24.03 -27.66
C PRO A 46 33.51 25.10 -27.21
N THR A 47 32.58 24.75 -26.33
CA THR A 47 31.78 25.73 -25.59
C THR A 47 32.73 26.56 -24.73
N ILE A 48 32.89 27.84 -25.03
CA ILE A 48 33.62 28.77 -24.17
C ILE A 48 32.61 29.31 -23.16
N ILE A 49 32.70 28.86 -21.91
CA ILE A 49 31.98 29.44 -20.79
C ILE A 49 32.75 30.69 -20.35
N ALA A 50 32.17 31.87 -20.55
CA ALA A 50 32.68 33.13 -20.00
C ALA A 50 31.90 33.48 -18.72
N TYR A 51 32.63 33.90 -17.70
CA TYR A 51 32.06 34.39 -16.44
C TYR A 51 32.14 35.92 -16.43
N GLU A 52 30.99 36.59 -16.38
CA GLU A 52 30.94 38.05 -16.14
C GLU A 52 30.73 38.30 -14.64
N THR A 53 31.52 39.23 -14.10
CA THR A 53 31.40 39.66 -12.69
C THR A 53 30.30 40.71 -12.60
N HIS A 54 29.24 40.41 -11.84
CA HIS A 54 28.13 41.30 -11.59
C HIS A 54 28.22 41.91 -10.19
N THR A 55 27.80 43.17 -10.07
CA THR A 55 27.79 43.92 -8.81
C THR A 55 26.39 44.45 -8.55
N GLU A 56 25.81 44.10 -7.41
CA GLU A 56 24.49 44.57 -6.98
C GLU A 56 24.60 45.40 -5.69
N GLU A 57 23.87 46.50 -5.62
CA GLU A 57 23.79 47.36 -4.44
C GLU A 57 22.46 47.25 -3.72
N TYR A 58 22.51 47.09 -2.40
CA TYR A 58 21.35 47.00 -1.52
C TYR A 58 21.39 48.13 -0.51
N THR A 59 20.23 48.76 -0.28
CA THR A 59 20.11 49.93 0.62
C THR A 59 19.71 49.55 2.05
N ASN A 60 19.36 48.28 2.29
CA ASN A 60 19.11 47.73 3.62
C ASN A 60 19.46 46.24 3.71
N LEU A 61 19.64 45.76 4.95
CA LEU A 61 20.11 44.41 5.26
C LEU A 61 19.06 43.31 4.99
N ALA A 62 17.77 43.62 5.14
CA ALA A 62 16.70 42.64 4.94
C ALA A 62 16.62 42.19 3.48
N ASP A 63 16.70 43.15 2.55
CA ASP A 63 16.69 42.87 1.10
C ASP A 63 17.94 42.08 0.69
N PHE A 64 19.10 42.41 1.25
CA PHE A 64 20.35 41.70 1.00
C PHE A 64 20.28 40.21 1.43
N ILE A 65 19.74 39.92 2.61
CA ILE A 65 19.61 38.54 3.16
C ILE A 65 18.58 37.71 2.37
N SER A 66 17.54 38.35 1.82
CA SER A 66 16.45 37.65 1.11
C SER A 66 16.77 37.24 -0.33
N SER A 67 17.93 37.63 -0.88
CA SER A 67 18.31 37.35 -2.27
C SER A 67 18.87 35.92 -2.47
N SER A 68 18.35 35.21 -3.48
CA SER A 68 18.40 33.74 -3.62
C SER A 68 19.60 33.17 -4.41
N SER A 69 20.79 33.79 -4.34
CA SER A 69 21.98 33.32 -5.09
C SER A 69 23.21 33.12 -4.20
N PRO A 70 24.10 32.15 -4.53
CA PRO A 70 25.30 31.86 -3.75
C PRO A 70 26.27 33.06 -3.78
N VAL A 71 26.81 33.42 -2.61
CA VAL A 71 27.62 34.64 -2.42
C VAL A 71 29.10 34.30 -2.40
N GLU A 72 29.92 34.96 -3.22
CA GLU A 72 31.38 34.82 -3.18
C GLU A 72 32.06 35.87 -2.28
N THR A 73 31.62 37.14 -2.29
CA THR A 73 32.16 38.19 -1.40
C THR A 73 31.15 39.28 -1.06
N VAL A 74 31.27 39.87 0.14
CA VAL A 74 30.45 41.01 0.62
C VAL A 74 31.37 42.15 1.06
N SER A 75 31.10 43.37 0.60
CA SER A 75 31.83 44.57 1.01
C SER A 75 30.90 45.54 1.73
N ILE A 76 31.36 46.08 2.87
CA ILE A 76 30.62 47.07 3.67
C ILE A 76 31.48 48.33 3.80
N GLU A 77 30.93 49.46 3.41
CA GLU A 77 31.60 50.75 3.55
C GLU A 77 31.31 51.35 4.95
N VAL A 78 32.35 51.60 5.75
CA VAL A 78 32.17 52.10 7.13
C VAL A 78 32.52 53.59 7.19
N ASN A 79 31.54 54.45 7.48
CA ASN A 79 31.76 55.86 7.78
C ASN A 79 32.11 56.04 9.27
N THR A 80 33.28 56.62 9.55
CA THR A 80 33.89 56.62 10.87
C THR A 80 33.39 57.76 11.76
N THR A 81 32.60 57.44 12.79
CA THR A 81 32.51 58.30 14.00
C THR A 81 32.26 57.56 15.32
N SER A 82 32.29 56.23 15.35
CA SER A 82 32.09 55.47 16.59
C SER A 82 33.24 54.49 16.83
N ALA A 83 33.91 54.64 17.97
CA ALA A 83 35.03 53.81 18.38
C ALA A 83 34.60 52.35 18.60
N ALA A 84 35.27 51.40 17.95
CA ALA A 84 35.19 49.98 18.28
C ALA A 84 36.25 49.67 19.35
N SER A 85 35.83 49.19 20.53
CA SER A 85 36.74 48.67 21.56
C SER A 85 36.72 47.15 21.52
N PHE A 86 37.89 46.52 21.49
CA PHE A 86 38.04 45.06 21.54
C PHE A 86 38.54 44.63 22.92
N ILE A 87 37.85 43.72 23.59
CA ILE A 87 38.31 43.06 24.81
C ILE A 87 38.53 41.58 24.48
N ASN A 88 39.75 41.09 24.64
CA ASN A 88 40.06 39.66 24.63
C ASN A 88 40.30 39.20 26.08
N SER A 89 39.76 38.05 26.47
CA SER A 89 40.11 37.41 27.75
C SER A 89 41.46 36.69 27.61
N ASP A 90 42.42 37.18 28.39
CA ASP A 90 43.74 36.63 28.72
C ASP A 90 44.98 37.12 27.92
N ASN A 91 45.65 38.11 28.56
CA ASN A 91 47.08 38.45 28.58
C ASN A 91 47.89 38.47 27.27
N ALA A 92 48.04 39.66 26.67
CA ALA A 92 49.22 40.52 26.85
C ALA A 92 49.28 41.57 25.74
N SER A 93 49.47 42.82 26.15
CA SER A 93 49.55 44.00 25.31
C SER A 93 50.70 43.96 24.29
N THR A 94 50.40 44.34 23.05
CA THR A 94 51.21 45.33 22.32
C THR A 94 50.24 46.30 21.65
N GLY A 95 50.18 47.53 22.17
CA GLY A 95 49.44 48.60 21.53
C GLY A 95 50.10 48.97 20.21
N SER A 96 49.32 48.98 19.13
CA SER A 96 49.63 49.73 17.93
C SER A 96 48.57 50.80 17.74
N THR A 97 48.89 52.02 18.15
CA THR A 97 48.20 53.22 17.66
C THR A 97 48.65 53.45 16.23
N SER A 98 47.78 53.21 15.25
CA SER A 98 47.94 53.73 13.90
C SER A 98 46.84 54.74 13.63
N GLU A 99 47.17 56.02 13.72
CA GLU A 99 46.41 57.06 13.02
C GLU A 99 46.65 56.87 11.52
N ALA A 100 45.74 56.18 10.84
CA ALA A 100 45.74 56.09 9.39
C ALA A 100 44.54 56.88 8.87
N THR A 101 44.84 57.98 8.18
CA THR A 101 43.88 58.81 7.48
C THR A 101 43.60 58.15 6.11
N ALA A 102 42.32 58.12 5.72
CA ALA A 102 41.76 57.67 4.44
C ALA A 102 41.49 56.15 4.28
N GLY A 103 40.19 55.85 4.09
CA GLY A 103 39.67 54.77 3.25
C GLY A 103 40.25 53.38 3.50
N LEU A 104 39.95 52.81 4.67
CA LEU A 104 40.22 51.39 4.92
C LEU A 104 39.03 50.56 4.38
N CYS A 105 39.23 49.86 3.26
CA CYS A 105 38.33 48.79 2.86
C CYS A 105 38.79 47.52 3.60
N VAL A 106 37.98 47.03 4.54
CA VAL A 106 38.30 45.79 5.25
C VAL A 106 37.66 44.63 4.48
N THR A 107 38.49 43.90 3.72
CA THR A 107 38.07 42.65 3.08
C THR A 107 38.10 41.54 4.12
N TYR A 108 36.92 41.05 4.51
CA TYR A 108 36.79 39.85 5.34
C TYR A 108 36.71 38.63 4.43
N THR A 109 37.81 37.91 4.25
CA THR A 109 37.76 36.54 3.74
C THR A 109 37.34 35.64 4.91
N TYR A 110 36.04 35.41 5.03
CA TYR A 110 35.55 34.31 5.86
C TYR A 110 35.51 33.07 4.98
N SER A 111 36.24 32.03 5.35
CA SER A 111 35.83 30.70 4.96
C SER A 111 34.64 30.37 5.85
N ILE A 112 33.44 30.33 5.27
CA ILE A 112 32.40 29.45 5.80
C ILE A 112 32.94 28.02 5.64
N VAL A 113 33.83 27.61 6.54
CA VAL A 113 33.75 26.22 6.98
C VAL A 113 32.35 26.17 7.59
N PRO A 114 31.39 25.39 7.06
CA PRO A 114 30.14 25.22 7.76
C PRO A 114 30.53 24.81 9.18
N ARG A 115 30.28 25.71 10.13
CA ARG A 115 30.13 25.30 11.51
C ARG A 115 29.04 24.25 11.39
N VAL A 116 29.38 22.98 11.64
CA VAL A 116 28.36 22.01 12.06
C VAL A 116 27.55 22.78 13.08
N PRO A 117 26.27 23.11 12.81
CA PRO A 117 25.49 23.89 13.74
C PRO A 117 25.74 23.28 15.10
N SER A 118 26.09 24.07 16.12
CA SER A 118 25.87 23.56 17.47
C SER A 118 24.40 23.22 17.47
N ALA A 119 24.10 21.92 17.47
CA ALA A 119 22.84 21.38 17.01
C ALA A 119 21.71 22.29 17.48
N SER A 120 21.11 23.02 16.55
CA SER A 120 19.69 23.25 16.69
C SER A 120 19.16 21.85 16.46
N ILE A 121 19.09 21.07 17.55
CA ILE A 121 18.45 19.78 17.57
C ILE A 121 17.05 20.06 17.07
N VAL A 122 16.79 19.81 15.79
CA VAL A 122 15.43 19.50 15.37
C VAL A 122 15.13 18.26 16.22
N PRO A 123 14.25 18.38 17.23
CA PRO A 123 13.96 17.22 18.04
C PRO A 123 13.40 16.16 17.11
N GLU A 124 13.87 14.95 17.29
CA GLU A 124 13.30 13.81 16.61
C GLU A 124 11.90 13.60 17.17
N GLU A 125 10.88 13.76 16.34
CA GLU A 125 9.48 13.75 16.76
C GLU A 125 8.65 12.96 15.73
N PRO A 126 7.65 12.18 16.18
CA PRO A 126 6.74 11.51 15.29
C PRO A 126 5.75 12.50 14.68
N SER A 127 5.35 12.27 13.44
CA SER A 127 4.31 13.01 12.76
C SER A 127 2.93 12.72 13.40
N PRO A 128 1.98 13.66 13.39
CA PRO A 128 0.58 13.35 13.68
C PRO A 128 -0.03 12.27 12.78
N GLU A 129 0.57 12.03 11.61
CA GLU A 129 0.15 11.00 10.65
C GLU A 129 0.89 9.67 10.84
N ALA A 130 1.71 9.52 11.90
CA ALA A 130 2.36 8.25 12.20
C ALA A 130 1.32 7.15 12.46
N GLY A 131 1.42 6.05 11.71
CA GLY A 131 0.44 4.97 11.69
C GLY A 131 -0.81 5.20 10.83
N ASN A 132 -0.98 6.37 10.20
CA ASN A 132 -2.03 6.63 9.21
C ASN A 132 -1.55 6.36 7.78
N ILE A 133 -0.31 6.77 7.47
CA ILE A 133 0.41 6.35 6.26
C ILE A 133 1.55 5.46 6.71
N VAL A 134 1.62 4.25 6.17
CA VAL A 134 2.65 3.26 6.51
C VAL A 134 3.37 2.76 5.27
N ILE A 135 4.64 2.40 5.41
CA ILE A 135 5.40 1.65 4.43
C ILE A 135 4.87 0.22 4.49
N ASN A 136 4.38 -0.29 3.36
CA ASN A 136 3.60 -1.53 3.32
C ASN A 136 4.32 -2.68 2.61
N GLU A 137 5.14 -2.37 1.61
CA GLU A 137 5.89 -3.37 0.84
C GLU A 137 7.16 -2.73 0.27
N VAL A 138 8.27 -3.49 0.27
CA VAL A 138 9.56 -3.05 -0.28
C VAL A 138 10.20 -4.17 -1.08
N LEU A 139 10.49 -3.91 -2.35
CA LEU A 139 11.40 -4.73 -3.15
C LEU A 139 12.76 -4.07 -3.11
N TYR A 140 13.73 -4.74 -2.49
CA TYR A 140 15.12 -4.27 -2.38
C TYR A 140 16.13 -5.13 -3.16
N ALA A 141 15.68 -6.24 -3.75
CA ALA A 141 16.54 -7.18 -4.44
C ALA A 141 16.22 -7.21 -5.94
N GLN A 142 16.65 -6.19 -6.68
CA GLN A 142 16.27 -6.06 -8.10
C GLN A 142 16.62 -7.24 -9.01
N THR A 143 15.87 -7.37 -10.11
CA THR A 143 16.14 -8.31 -11.22
C THR A 143 17.19 -7.83 -12.22
N GLY A 144 17.39 -6.52 -12.36
CA GLY A 144 18.36 -5.94 -13.29
C GLY A 144 19.08 -4.71 -12.77
N ARG A 145 20.33 -4.51 -13.20
CA ARG A 145 21.23 -3.47 -12.66
C ARG A 145 21.24 -2.14 -13.42
N SER A 146 20.49 -2.02 -14.52
CA SER A 146 20.33 -0.74 -15.22
C SER A 146 19.08 -0.05 -14.73
N ALA A 147 18.96 1.27 -14.91
CA ALA A 147 17.76 2.00 -14.52
C ALA A 147 16.49 1.42 -15.20
N GLU A 148 16.59 0.94 -16.44
CA GLU A 148 15.48 0.32 -17.15
C GLU A 148 15.04 -1.03 -16.58
N ALA A 149 15.94 -1.74 -15.91
CA ALA A 149 15.71 -3.09 -15.39
C ALA A 149 15.69 -3.14 -13.85
N ASN A 150 15.78 -1.98 -13.19
CA ASN A 150 15.72 -1.87 -11.75
C ASN A 150 14.26 -1.77 -11.31
N ASP A 151 13.73 -2.87 -10.81
CA ASP A 151 12.35 -3.07 -10.36
C ASP A 151 12.17 -2.86 -8.85
N GLU A 152 13.20 -2.34 -8.16
CA GLU A 152 13.05 -1.93 -6.76
C GLU A 152 11.95 -0.88 -6.61
N PHE A 153 11.19 -1.02 -5.54
CA PHE A 153 10.11 -0.10 -5.21
C PHE A 153 9.89 -0.04 -3.70
N ILE A 154 9.23 1.06 -3.30
CA ILE A 154 8.70 1.27 -1.96
C ILE A 154 7.21 1.60 -2.10
N GLU A 155 6.36 0.80 -1.47
CA GLU A 155 4.92 0.98 -1.44
C GLU A 155 4.49 1.58 -0.09
N LEU A 156 3.63 2.58 -0.15
CA LEU A 156 2.94 3.17 0.99
C LEU A 156 1.45 2.85 0.93
N TYR A 157 0.81 2.78 2.10
CA TYR A 157 -0.62 2.56 2.25
C TYR A 157 -1.24 3.54 3.23
N ASN A 158 -2.42 4.08 2.90
CA ASN A 158 -3.24 4.83 3.84
C ASN A 158 -4.14 3.89 4.66
N SER A 159 -3.70 3.57 5.88
CA SER A 159 -4.41 2.74 6.86
C SER A 159 -5.50 3.47 7.64
N SER A 160 -5.59 4.79 7.49
CA SER A 160 -6.57 5.60 8.21
C SER A 160 -7.94 5.63 7.53
N ASP A 161 -8.97 6.02 8.28
CA ASP A 161 -10.31 6.29 7.76
C ASP A 161 -10.45 7.67 7.09
N ASN A 162 -9.36 8.44 6.95
CA ASN A 162 -9.37 9.80 6.37
C ASN A 162 -8.45 9.93 5.15
N ALA A 163 -8.77 10.89 4.28
CA ALA A 163 -7.83 11.28 3.23
C ALA A 163 -6.64 12.02 3.84
N VAL A 164 -5.42 11.65 3.44
CA VAL A 164 -4.16 12.25 3.91
C VAL A 164 -3.46 12.93 2.75
N ASP A 165 -3.14 14.22 2.91
CA ASP A 165 -2.33 14.98 1.96
C ASP A 165 -0.85 14.72 2.24
N ILE A 166 -0.18 14.02 1.32
CA ILE A 166 1.24 13.69 1.42
C ILE A 166 2.10 14.62 0.57
N SER A 167 1.56 15.77 0.13
CA SER A 167 2.31 16.76 -0.64
C SER A 167 3.54 17.26 0.14
N ASN A 168 4.68 17.33 -0.53
CA ASN A 168 5.96 17.77 0.03
C ASN A 168 6.54 16.90 1.16
N TRP A 169 5.93 15.75 1.42
CA TRP A 169 6.52 14.71 2.26
C TRP A 169 7.79 14.17 1.62
N ARG A 170 8.62 13.51 2.41
CA ARG A 170 9.95 13.05 1.97
C ARG A 170 10.11 11.56 2.21
N LEU A 171 10.54 10.86 1.18
CA LEU A 171 10.99 9.48 1.26
C LEU A 171 12.52 9.45 1.11
N ALA A 172 13.20 8.77 2.03
CA ALA A 172 14.65 8.72 2.07
C ALA A 172 15.17 7.36 2.54
N ASP A 173 16.36 6.98 2.05
CA ASP A 173 17.16 5.84 2.53
C ASP A 173 18.30 6.35 3.43
N SER A 174 18.03 7.41 4.20
CA SER A 174 19.00 8.04 5.10
C SER A 174 18.29 8.84 6.19
N ASN A 175 18.97 9.00 7.33
CA ASN A 175 18.45 9.81 8.42
C ASN A 175 18.73 11.31 8.16
N LEU A 176 17.70 12.01 7.71
CA LEU A 176 17.77 13.44 7.33
C LEU A 176 17.93 14.37 8.55
N ILE A 177 17.50 13.95 9.74
CA ILE A 177 17.55 14.76 10.97
C ILE A 177 18.99 14.87 11.47
N PHE A 178 19.73 13.76 11.46
CA PHE A 178 21.13 13.73 11.89
C PHE A 178 22.13 13.87 10.74
N ASN A 179 21.64 14.01 9.50
CA ASN A 179 22.46 13.99 8.29
C ASN A 179 23.44 12.80 8.30
N SER A 180 22.92 11.65 8.72
CA SER A 180 23.60 10.36 8.63
C SER A 180 23.21 9.79 7.29
N THR A 181 24.18 9.72 6.38
CA THR A 181 24.03 9.11 5.06
C THR A 181 24.95 7.90 5.00
N ASP A 182 24.56 6.84 4.30
CA ASP A 182 25.52 5.83 3.90
C ASP A 182 26.47 6.40 2.82
N ASN A 183 27.61 5.75 2.57
CA ASN A 183 28.56 6.17 1.52
C ASN A 183 28.43 5.32 0.24
N THR A 184 27.42 4.45 0.15
CA THR A 184 27.28 3.41 -0.87
C THR A 184 25.82 2.95 -1.02
N GLY A 185 25.13 3.36 -2.09
CA GLY A 185 23.78 2.86 -2.39
C GLY A 185 22.77 3.99 -2.58
N ASN A 186 22.97 5.10 -1.86
CA ASN A 186 22.12 6.30 -1.82
C ASN A 186 21.23 6.49 -3.05
N ILE A 187 19.96 6.17 -2.88
CA ILE A 187 18.88 6.52 -3.79
C ILE A 187 18.35 7.91 -3.44
N THR A 188 18.31 8.29 -2.15
CA THR A 188 17.62 9.49 -1.64
C THR A 188 18.07 9.90 -0.21
N GLY A 189 18.80 11.00 -0.04
CA GLY A 189 19.05 11.59 1.28
C GLY A 189 20.41 12.25 1.51
N ASP A 190 21.27 12.36 0.49
CA ASP A 190 22.52 13.12 0.55
C ASP A 190 22.48 14.37 -0.37
N ALA A 191 23.51 15.21 -0.31
CA ALA A 191 23.56 16.44 -1.12
C ALA A 191 23.67 16.19 -2.64
N ALA A 192 24.04 14.98 -3.06
CA ALA A 192 24.15 14.57 -4.46
C ALA A 192 22.88 13.87 -4.97
N ASN A 193 22.13 13.22 -4.07
CA ASN A 193 20.89 12.51 -4.31
C ASN A 193 19.90 12.95 -3.22
N PRO A 194 19.17 14.06 -3.41
CA PRO A 194 18.24 14.54 -2.40
C PRO A 194 17.11 13.54 -2.14
N ALA A 195 16.50 13.60 -0.95
CA ALA A 195 15.30 12.84 -0.64
C ALA A 195 14.22 13.02 -1.71
N TYR A 196 13.47 11.97 -2.02
CA TYR A 196 12.32 12.08 -2.92
C TYR A 196 11.25 12.94 -2.24
N ILE A 197 10.74 13.94 -2.96
CA ILE A 197 9.70 14.83 -2.46
C ILE A 197 8.42 14.55 -3.23
N PHE A 198 7.37 14.15 -2.51
CA PHE A 198 6.06 13.92 -3.12
C PHE A 198 5.55 15.22 -3.76
N PRO A 199 5.08 15.18 -5.03
CA PRO A 199 4.59 16.37 -5.73
C PRO A 199 3.43 17.06 -5.01
N ASN A 200 3.26 18.36 -5.27
CA ASN A 200 2.10 19.09 -4.78
C ASN A 200 0.78 18.48 -5.29
N ASN A 201 -0.24 18.48 -4.43
CA ASN A 201 -1.56 17.87 -4.65
C ASN A 201 -1.54 16.34 -4.72
N THR A 202 -0.65 15.70 -3.94
CA THR A 202 -0.66 14.25 -3.78
C THR A 202 -1.45 13.89 -2.53
N THR A 203 -2.60 13.26 -2.68
CA THR A 203 -3.49 12.88 -1.57
C THR A 203 -3.90 11.43 -1.73
N LEU A 204 -3.80 10.65 -0.66
CA LEU A 204 -4.28 9.27 -0.61
C LEU A 204 -5.61 9.23 0.15
N GLN A 205 -6.64 8.65 -0.46
CA GLN A 205 -7.89 8.30 0.22
C GLN A 205 -7.69 7.10 1.15
N PRO A 206 -8.63 6.83 2.09
CA PRO A 206 -8.62 5.60 2.87
C PRO A 206 -8.50 4.36 2.00
N GLY A 207 -7.54 3.50 2.29
CA GLY A 207 -7.32 2.26 1.55
C GLY A 207 -6.57 2.41 0.22
N GLU A 208 -6.09 3.61 -0.14
CA GLU A 208 -5.30 3.83 -1.34
C GLU A 208 -3.80 3.65 -1.10
N TYR A 209 -3.09 3.34 -2.18
CA TYR A 209 -1.66 3.05 -2.21
C TYR A 209 -0.88 4.10 -3.00
N ALA A 210 0.38 4.32 -2.60
CA ALA A 210 1.38 5.03 -3.40
C ALA A 210 2.59 4.13 -3.66
N VAL A 211 3.10 4.07 -4.89
CA VAL A 211 4.28 3.24 -5.22
C VAL A 211 5.38 4.08 -5.83
N ILE A 212 6.56 4.09 -5.20
CA ILE A 212 7.75 4.78 -5.71
C ILE A 212 8.71 3.76 -6.29
N TRP A 213 8.88 3.78 -7.61
CA TRP A 213 9.81 2.94 -8.35
C TRP A 213 11.19 3.58 -8.37
N ILE A 214 12.23 2.79 -8.08
CA ILE A 214 13.61 3.29 -8.12
C ILE A 214 14.10 3.42 -9.57
N GLY A 215 13.76 2.46 -10.44
CA GLY A 215 14.14 2.48 -11.86
C GLY A 215 13.33 3.44 -12.74
N ASN A 216 13.47 3.27 -14.06
CA ASN A 216 12.76 4.04 -15.07
C ASN A 216 11.29 3.64 -15.18
N ASN A 217 10.47 4.54 -15.74
CA ASN A 217 9.12 4.21 -16.17
C ASN A 217 9.15 3.25 -17.38
N THR A 218 8.77 2.00 -17.15
CA THR A 218 8.68 0.94 -18.17
C THR A 218 7.34 0.21 -18.05
N SER A 219 7.01 -0.66 -19.02
CA SER A 219 5.80 -1.50 -18.94
C SER A 219 5.80 -2.49 -17.77
N ASP A 220 6.97 -2.74 -17.18
CA ASP A 220 7.17 -3.70 -16.11
C ASP A 220 7.24 -3.02 -14.74
N HIS A 221 7.32 -1.68 -14.70
CA HIS A 221 7.31 -0.90 -13.47
C HIS A 221 6.02 -0.07 -13.40
N GLN A 222 4.88 -0.74 -13.21
CA GLN A 222 3.57 -0.09 -13.19
C GLN A 222 2.73 -0.63 -12.04
N ALA A 223 2.30 0.26 -11.15
CA ALA A 223 1.32 -0.04 -10.11
C ALA A 223 -0.06 0.46 -10.56
N ALA A 224 -0.79 -0.37 -11.32
CA ALA A 224 -2.00 0.06 -12.01
C ALA A 224 -3.17 0.43 -11.08
N ASP A 225 -3.21 -0.15 -9.88
CA ASP A 225 -4.27 0.07 -8.89
C ASP A 225 -3.85 1.06 -7.79
N ALA A 226 -2.57 1.49 -7.77
CA ALA A 226 -2.12 2.56 -6.89
C ALA A 226 -2.75 3.90 -7.29
N ALA A 227 -3.18 4.69 -6.31
CA ALA A 227 -3.70 6.03 -6.54
C ALA A 227 -2.60 7.01 -6.98
N PHE A 228 -1.36 6.74 -6.55
CA PHE A 228 -0.18 7.48 -6.95
C PHE A 228 0.98 6.55 -7.26
N GLN A 229 1.79 6.91 -8.26
CA GLN A 229 3.08 6.27 -8.48
C GLN A 229 4.05 7.24 -9.15
N ASP A 230 5.35 7.03 -8.91
CA ASP A 230 6.42 7.81 -9.55
C ASP A 230 7.67 6.95 -9.77
N TRP A 231 8.59 7.46 -10.61
CA TRP A 231 9.81 6.76 -11.01
C TRP A 231 11.03 7.66 -10.84
N LEU A 232 12.01 7.20 -10.06
CA LEU A 232 13.24 7.95 -9.83
C LEU A 232 14.21 7.88 -11.02
N GLY A 233 14.09 6.86 -11.87
CA GLY A 233 14.96 6.69 -13.05
C GLY A 233 16.41 6.33 -12.72
N ASN A 234 16.63 5.72 -11.55
CA ASN A 234 17.96 5.46 -10.99
C ASN A 234 18.40 4.01 -11.23
N ALA A 235 19.68 3.87 -11.60
CA ALA A 235 20.38 2.58 -11.58
C ALA A 235 20.99 2.26 -10.19
N GLY A 236 21.05 3.26 -9.30
CA GLY A 236 21.34 3.08 -7.88
C GLY A 236 20.26 2.25 -7.21
N LYS A 237 20.59 1.62 -6.08
CA LYS A 237 19.76 0.57 -5.50
C LYS A 237 19.77 0.57 -3.99
N LEU A 238 18.67 0.07 -3.43
CA LEU A 238 18.59 -0.26 -2.02
C LEU A 238 19.62 -1.36 -1.74
N ASN A 239 20.31 -1.27 -0.61
CA ASN A 239 21.32 -2.25 -0.28
C ASN A 239 20.69 -3.60 0.07
N ASN A 240 20.99 -4.65 -0.70
CA ASN A 240 20.33 -5.96 -0.51
C ASN A 240 20.66 -6.65 0.83
N ALA A 241 21.74 -6.26 1.51
CA ALA A 241 22.17 -6.86 2.79
C ALA A 241 21.69 -6.06 4.02
N GLY A 242 20.91 -5.02 3.77
CA GLY A 242 20.30 -4.16 4.77
C GLY A 242 20.28 -2.70 4.34
N GLU A 243 19.20 -2.01 4.70
CA GLU A 243 18.96 -0.59 4.49
C GLU A 243 17.90 -0.15 5.51
N ASP A 244 17.79 1.16 5.71
CA ASP A 244 16.67 1.78 6.41
C ASP A 244 15.92 2.78 5.53
N ILE A 245 14.60 2.77 5.62
CA ILE A 245 13.71 3.60 4.81
C ILE A 245 12.92 4.49 5.76
N TRP A 246 12.95 5.78 5.47
CA TRP A 246 12.33 6.81 6.27
C TRP A 246 11.25 7.53 5.47
N LEU A 247 10.09 7.67 6.09
CA LEU A 247 9.03 8.55 5.61
C LEU A 247 8.89 9.73 6.56
N TYR A 248 9.05 10.94 6.03
CA TYR A 248 8.86 12.19 6.77
C TYR A 248 7.71 12.99 6.19
N ASP A 249 7.03 13.75 7.04
CA ASP A 249 6.08 14.76 6.59
C ASP A 249 6.77 16.01 6.01
N ASP A 250 5.98 16.99 5.60
CA ASP A 250 6.46 18.24 5.03
C ASP A 250 7.28 19.08 6.03
N GLU A 251 7.06 18.87 7.33
CA GLU A 251 7.76 19.50 8.46
C GLU A 251 8.98 18.71 8.97
N LEU A 252 9.35 17.59 8.32
CA LEU A 252 10.44 16.68 8.72
C LEU A 252 10.19 15.89 10.02
N LYS A 253 8.93 15.69 10.42
CA LYS A 253 8.60 14.71 11.48
C LYS A 253 8.49 13.31 10.88
N ILE A 254 8.80 12.30 11.68
CA ILE A 254 8.85 10.91 11.20
C ILE A 254 7.42 10.37 11.15
N VAL A 255 6.94 10.06 9.95
CA VAL A 255 5.66 9.39 9.74
C VAL A 255 5.83 7.90 9.97
N ASP A 256 6.84 7.32 9.33
CA ASP A 256 7.11 5.89 9.42
C ASP A 256 8.58 5.57 9.16
N TYR A 257 9.01 4.40 9.62
CA TYR A 257 10.36 3.88 9.47
C TYR A 257 10.34 2.36 9.41
N ILE A 258 11.10 1.81 8.47
CA ILE A 258 11.43 0.39 8.48
C ILE A 258 12.92 0.20 8.25
N ALA A 259 13.44 -0.95 8.67
CA ALA A 259 14.76 -1.40 8.28
C ALA A 259 14.77 -2.91 8.08
N TYR A 260 15.73 -3.39 7.31
CA TYR A 260 15.94 -4.81 7.06
C TYR A 260 17.44 -5.14 7.06
N GLY A 261 17.79 -6.41 7.20
CA GLY A 261 19.16 -6.88 7.11
C GLY A 261 20.06 -6.47 8.28
N SER A 262 21.38 -6.39 8.06
CA SER A 262 22.35 -6.13 9.14
C SER A 262 23.67 -5.46 8.73
N ASN A 263 23.76 -4.94 7.50
CA ASN A 263 24.96 -4.26 7.04
C ASN A 263 25.08 -2.84 7.67
N ASN A 264 26.07 -2.07 7.20
CA ASN A 264 26.31 -0.70 7.68
C ASN A 264 25.51 0.38 6.93
N ALA A 265 24.66 0.00 5.98
CA ALA A 265 23.79 0.95 5.28
C ALA A 265 22.63 1.36 6.19
N ILE A 266 22.14 0.45 7.04
CA ILE A 266 21.26 0.77 8.16
C ILE A 266 21.90 1.88 9.02
N ASN A 267 21.37 3.09 8.92
CA ASN A 267 21.87 4.27 9.59
C ASN A 267 21.43 4.30 11.07
N THR A 268 21.59 5.46 11.72
CA THR A 268 21.10 5.64 13.10
C THR A 268 19.57 5.57 13.08
N PRO A 269 18.94 4.53 13.67
CA PRO A 269 17.49 4.35 13.64
C PRO A 269 16.80 5.42 14.49
N PRO A 270 15.47 5.52 14.42
CA PRO A 270 14.73 6.42 15.28
C PRO A 270 15.02 6.17 16.76
N SER A 271 14.94 7.22 17.57
CA SER A 271 15.07 7.12 19.02
C SER A 271 14.05 6.11 19.56
N ALA A 272 14.52 5.11 20.31
CA ALA A 272 13.68 4.03 20.84
C ALA A 272 12.49 4.53 21.69
N GLU A 273 12.59 5.75 22.24
CA GLU A 273 11.52 6.41 23.01
C GLU A 273 10.28 6.73 22.15
N LEU A 274 10.46 6.85 20.83
CA LEU A 274 9.38 7.13 19.88
C LEU A 274 8.58 5.88 19.52
N ASN A 275 9.11 4.68 19.83
CA ASN A 275 8.47 3.40 19.54
C ASN A 275 8.04 3.26 18.06
N LEU A 276 8.90 3.71 17.14
CA LEU A 276 8.65 3.66 15.69
C LEU A 276 9.21 2.39 15.04
N TRP A 277 10.09 1.64 15.71
CA TRP A 277 10.60 0.38 15.19
C TRP A 277 11.16 -0.53 16.28
N ASP A 278 10.69 -1.77 16.31
CA ASP A 278 11.28 -2.89 17.03
C ASP A 278 12.06 -3.79 16.05
N ASP A 279 13.38 -3.83 16.22
CA ASP A 279 14.34 -4.51 15.34
C ASP A 279 14.53 -6.01 15.65
N THR A 280 13.75 -6.59 16.58
CA THR A 280 13.93 -7.96 17.08
C THR A 280 14.11 -9.01 15.97
N TYR A 281 13.38 -8.89 14.85
CA TYR A 281 13.43 -9.81 13.71
C TYR A 281 13.96 -9.17 12.42
N GLN A 282 14.48 -7.95 12.47
CA GLN A 282 14.95 -7.19 11.31
C GLN A 282 15.97 -7.97 10.46
N ARG A 283 16.85 -8.72 11.13
CA ARG A 283 17.91 -9.50 10.47
C ARG A 283 17.37 -10.66 9.65
N ASP A 284 16.18 -11.16 9.99
CA ASP A 284 15.54 -12.26 9.27
C ASP A 284 14.97 -11.78 7.92
N LEU A 285 14.85 -10.46 7.71
CA LEU A 285 14.43 -9.85 6.46
C LEU A 285 15.57 -9.74 5.42
N ASP A 286 16.80 -10.15 5.74
CA ASP A 286 17.91 -10.25 4.77
C ASP A 286 17.68 -11.38 3.76
N GLY A 287 18.37 -11.34 2.62
CA GLY A 287 18.47 -12.50 1.73
C GLY A 287 17.24 -12.79 0.88
N ALA A 288 16.39 -11.79 0.60
CA ALA A 288 15.32 -11.90 -0.39
C ALA A 288 15.85 -12.45 -1.72
N SER A 289 15.07 -13.31 -2.37
CA SER A 289 15.38 -13.70 -3.74
C SER A 289 15.29 -12.49 -4.65
N THR A 290 16.05 -12.49 -5.74
CA THR A 290 15.92 -11.45 -6.77
C THR A 290 14.48 -11.37 -7.28
N GLY A 291 13.90 -10.18 -7.26
CA GLY A 291 12.50 -9.88 -7.58
C GLY A 291 11.55 -10.02 -6.39
N GLN A 292 11.95 -10.68 -5.30
CA GLN A 292 11.08 -10.88 -4.15
C GLN A 292 11.10 -9.64 -3.25
N SER A 293 9.91 -9.16 -2.88
CA SER A 293 9.70 -8.12 -1.89
C SER A 293 9.65 -8.66 -0.45
N ILE A 294 9.76 -7.74 0.51
CA ILE A 294 9.29 -7.93 1.88
C ILE A 294 7.99 -7.14 2.07
N SER A 295 7.04 -7.70 2.80
CA SER A 295 5.71 -7.11 2.99
C SER A 295 5.29 -7.12 4.45
N LEU A 296 4.58 -6.07 4.84
CA LEU A 296 3.87 -5.97 6.10
C LEU A 296 2.64 -6.90 6.11
N THR A 297 2.42 -7.61 7.20
CA THR A 297 1.22 -8.41 7.43
C THR A 297 0.68 -8.25 8.84
N PRO A 298 -0.62 -8.01 9.03
CA PRO A 298 -1.62 -7.72 7.99
C PRO A 298 -1.36 -6.40 7.25
N ASN A 299 -1.88 -6.26 6.04
CA ASN A 299 -1.74 -5.10 5.17
C ASN A 299 -2.13 -3.82 5.91
N GLY A 300 -1.21 -2.86 5.99
CA GLY A 300 -1.46 -1.56 6.61
C GLY A 300 -1.56 -1.56 8.14
N GLU A 301 -1.50 -2.72 8.79
CA GLU A 301 -1.53 -2.85 10.24
C GLU A 301 -0.09 -2.83 10.78
N ASP A 302 0.51 -1.64 10.81
CA ASP A 302 1.87 -1.49 11.29
C ASP A 302 1.93 -1.39 12.83
N GLY A 303 2.50 -2.42 13.44
CA GLY A 303 2.77 -2.46 14.88
C GLY A 303 4.11 -1.83 15.27
N ASN A 304 4.78 -1.13 14.36
CA ASN A 304 6.14 -0.61 14.48
C ASN A 304 7.14 -1.72 14.86
N THR A 305 6.99 -2.90 14.25
CA THR A 305 7.79 -4.08 14.58
C THR A 305 8.15 -4.92 13.38
N SER A 306 9.42 -5.30 13.28
CA SER A 306 9.92 -6.27 12.31
C SER A 306 9.29 -7.67 12.42
N ALA A 307 8.57 -7.98 13.51
CA ALA A 307 7.87 -9.26 13.70
C ALA A 307 6.76 -9.51 12.67
N CYS A 308 6.15 -8.43 12.15
CA CYS A 308 5.05 -8.46 11.19
C CYS A 308 5.49 -8.26 9.74
N TRP A 309 6.80 -8.31 9.49
CA TRP A 309 7.38 -8.28 8.16
C TRP A 309 7.92 -9.66 7.78
N GLU A 310 7.78 -10.02 6.50
CA GLU A 310 8.32 -11.25 5.93
C GLU A 310 8.68 -11.07 4.46
N HIS A 311 9.54 -11.94 3.92
CA HIS A 311 9.61 -12.11 2.47
C HIS A 311 8.26 -12.58 1.94
N THR A 312 7.79 -12.00 0.86
CA THR A 312 6.46 -12.35 0.31
C THR A 312 6.33 -13.85 0.07
N LEU A 313 5.19 -14.42 0.49
CA LEU A 313 4.85 -15.86 0.40
C LEU A 313 5.72 -16.81 1.25
N SER A 314 6.58 -16.31 2.14
CA SER A 314 7.44 -17.17 2.98
C SER A 314 6.71 -17.80 4.17
N ASN A 315 5.67 -17.15 4.68
CA ASN A 315 5.04 -17.45 5.98
C ASN A 315 5.99 -17.30 7.19
N ASP A 316 7.10 -16.57 7.06
CA ASP A 316 8.05 -16.35 8.15
C ASP A 316 7.44 -15.56 9.30
N ALA A 317 6.47 -14.65 9.04
CA ALA A 317 5.79 -13.88 10.10
C ALA A 317 4.79 -14.72 10.91
N ASN A 318 4.46 -15.94 10.45
CA ASN A 318 3.52 -16.81 11.14
C ASN A 318 4.03 -17.22 12.53
N GLY A 319 3.29 -16.84 13.57
CA GLY A 319 3.66 -17.06 14.97
C GLY A 319 4.58 -16.00 15.57
N ARG A 320 5.09 -15.06 14.76
CA ARG A 320 5.75 -13.82 15.22
C ARG A 320 4.74 -12.67 15.30
N CYS A 321 3.95 -12.50 14.24
CA CYS A 321 2.95 -11.45 14.14
C CYS A 321 1.57 -11.87 14.67
N PRO A 322 0.92 -11.08 15.54
CA PRO A 322 -0.49 -11.25 15.86
C PRO A 322 -1.35 -11.11 14.60
N GLU A 323 -2.32 -11.99 14.41
CA GLU A 323 -3.27 -11.95 13.28
C GLU A 323 -2.65 -12.09 11.89
N PHE A 324 -1.44 -12.68 11.81
CA PHE A 324 -0.76 -13.02 10.57
C PHE A 324 -1.71 -13.49 9.45
N LEU A 325 -1.64 -12.79 8.32
CA LEU A 325 -2.23 -13.19 7.05
C LEU A 325 -1.11 -13.47 6.05
N GLU A 326 -1.19 -14.57 5.33
CA GLU A 326 -0.18 -14.91 4.32
C GLU A 326 -0.03 -13.76 3.31
N THR A 327 1.19 -13.24 3.16
CA THR A 327 1.46 -12.18 2.18
C THR A 327 1.40 -12.71 0.76
N ARG A 328 1.12 -11.84 -0.21
CA ARG A 328 1.35 -12.09 -1.64
C ARG A 328 2.37 -11.09 -2.16
N ASP A 329 3.11 -11.53 -3.16
CA ASP A 329 3.71 -10.61 -4.13
C ASP A 329 2.55 -10.07 -4.99
N THR A 330 2.38 -8.76 -5.07
CA THR A 330 1.15 -8.17 -5.62
C THR A 330 1.09 -8.22 -7.15
N ASP A 331 2.12 -8.72 -7.85
CA ASP A 331 2.08 -8.96 -9.29
C ASP A 331 1.16 -10.15 -9.68
N THR A 332 0.31 -9.92 -10.69
CA THR A 332 -0.56 -10.95 -11.27
C THR A 332 0.04 -11.62 -12.50
N VAL A 333 1.22 -11.20 -12.94
CA VAL A 333 1.93 -11.71 -14.11
C VAL A 333 3.12 -12.54 -13.67
N SER A 334 2.99 -13.87 -13.76
CA SER A 334 3.94 -14.92 -13.32
C SER A 334 5.43 -14.76 -13.70
N VAL A 335 5.81 -13.79 -14.53
CA VAL A 335 7.20 -13.55 -14.98
C VAL A 335 7.78 -12.23 -14.45
N ARG A 336 7.00 -11.44 -13.72
CA ARG A 336 7.37 -10.16 -13.13
C ARG A 336 7.02 -10.25 -11.65
N GLN A 337 7.89 -9.73 -10.80
CA GLN A 337 7.64 -9.59 -9.37
C GLN A 337 7.67 -8.09 -9.11
N THR A 338 6.51 -7.50 -8.89
CA THR A 338 6.26 -6.06 -8.96
C THR A 338 5.09 -5.71 -8.02
N SER A 339 5.04 -4.49 -7.48
CA SER A 339 3.81 -4.04 -6.81
C SER A 339 2.76 -3.60 -7.81
N VAL A 340 1.49 -4.00 -7.61
CA VAL A 340 0.34 -3.42 -8.34
C VAL A 340 -0.43 -2.36 -7.54
N GLY A 341 -0.04 -2.10 -6.28
CA GLY A 341 -0.69 -1.10 -5.41
C GLY A 341 -2.02 -1.59 -4.85
N VAL A 342 -2.02 -2.77 -4.22
CA VAL A 342 -3.24 -3.44 -3.73
C VAL A 342 -2.94 -4.17 -2.43
N TYR A 343 -4.01 -4.61 -1.76
CA TYR A 343 -3.94 -5.43 -0.55
C TYR A 343 -2.88 -6.54 -0.64
N ASN A 344 -1.84 -6.47 0.20
CA ASN A 344 -0.65 -7.31 0.11
C ASN A 344 -0.76 -8.64 0.87
N ASN A 345 -1.90 -8.93 1.51
CA ASN A 345 -2.18 -10.29 1.99
C ASN A 345 -3.18 -11.03 1.11
N ILE A 346 -3.08 -12.34 1.18
CA ILE A 346 -3.98 -13.30 0.60
C ILE A 346 -5.25 -13.34 1.46
N LEU A 347 -6.34 -12.79 0.94
CA LEU A 347 -7.65 -12.80 1.61
C LEU A 347 -8.49 -14.01 1.19
N PRO A 348 -9.26 -14.60 2.12
CA PRO A 348 -10.32 -15.52 1.74
C PRO A 348 -11.45 -14.73 1.06
N ASN A 349 -11.98 -15.29 -0.02
CA ASN A 349 -13.19 -14.81 -0.67
C ASN A 349 -14.14 -15.98 -0.85
N VAL A 350 -15.39 -15.80 -0.43
CA VAL A 350 -16.43 -16.83 -0.53
C VAL A 350 -17.57 -16.27 -1.36
N ILE A 351 -17.74 -16.84 -2.55
CA ILE A 351 -18.91 -16.62 -3.38
C ILE A 351 -20.09 -17.39 -2.79
N LEU A 352 -21.27 -16.77 -2.82
CA LEU A 352 -22.55 -17.42 -2.50
C LEU A 352 -23.53 -17.28 -3.67
N VAL A 353 -24.14 -18.38 -4.09
CA VAL A 353 -25.19 -18.39 -5.12
C VAL A 353 -26.44 -19.07 -4.57
N LYS A 354 -27.54 -18.33 -4.46
CA LYS A 354 -28.84 -18.86 -3.99
C LYS A 354 -29.76 -19.16 -5.16
N ARG A 355 -30.31 -20.37 -5.21
CA ARG A 355 -31.21 -20.85 -6.26
C ARG A 355 -32.42 -21.58 -5.68
N ILE A 356 -33.53 -21.55 -6.42
CA ILE A 356 -34.69 -22.41 -6.19
C ILE A 356 -34.45 -23.71 -6.96
N THR A 357 -34.27 -24.81 -6.24
CA THR A 357 -33.92 -26.12 -6.82
C THR A 357 -35.11 -27.06 -6.98
N ALA A 358 -36.20 -26.82 -6.25
CA ALA A 358 -37.44 -27.56 -6.45
C ALA A 358 -38.65 -26.75 -5.98
N ILE A 359 -39.80 -27.03 -6.57
CA ILE A 359 -41.09 -26.49 -6.16
C ILE A 359 -42.05 -27.67 -6.01
N LYS A 360 -42.84 -27.68 -4.95
CA LYS A 360 -43.94 -28.61 -4.75
C LYS A 360 -45.24 -27.83 -4.76
N PRO A 361 -45.92 -27.74 -5.92
CA PRO A 361 -47.18 -27.04 -6.02
C PRO A 361 -48.22 -27.66 -5.09
N LYS A 362 -49.00 -26.83 -4.41
CA LYS A 362 -50.05 -27.29 -3.50
C LYS A 362 -51.05 -28.24 -4.17
N ASP A 363 -51.40 -27.94 -5.42
CA ASP A 363 -52.46 -28.66 -6.15
C ASP A 363 -52.04 -30.07 -6.57
N THR A 364 -50.76 -30.28 -6.90
CA THR A 364 -50.24 -31.59 -7.29
C THR A 364 -49.65 -32.34 -6.09
N ASN A 365 -49.10 -31.61 -5.12
CA ASN A 365 -48.37 -32.14 -3.97
C ASN A 365 -47.20 -33.07 -4.38
N GLU A 366 -46.65 -32.84 -5.57
CA GLU A 366 -45.50 -33.57 -6.14
C GLU A 366 -44.33 -32.60 -6.34
N TRP A 367 -43.12 -33.03 -5.98
CA TRP A 367 -41.91 -32.25 -6.18
C TRP A 367 -41.55 -32.16 -7.66
N ILE A 368 -41.36 -30.94 -8.13
CA ILE A 368 -40.81 -30.61 -9.44
C ILE A 368 -39.39 -30.11 -9.21
N GLU A 369 -38.40 -30.94 -9.54
CA GLU A 369 -36.99 -30.55 -9.52
C GLU A 369 -36.67 -29.61 -10.69
N LEU A 370 -35.89 -28.58 -10.41
CA LEU A 370 -35.55 -27.51 -11.35
C LEU A 370 -34.04 -27.37 -11.48
N PRO A 371 -33.54 -27.15 -12.70
CA PRO A 371 -33.62 -28.09 -13.84
C PRO A 371 -32.79 -29.38 -13.59
N GLN A 372 -33.08 -30.46 -14.32
CA GLN A 372 -32.35 -31.74 -14.21
C GLN A 372 -30.96 -31.68 -14.87
N SER A 373 -30.04 -32.54 -14.42
CA SER A 373 -28.71 -32.76 -15.04
C SER A 373 -28.84 -33.09 -16.53
N GLY A 374 -28.15 -32.34 -17.39
CA GLY A 374 -28.23 -32.49 -18.86
C GLY A 374 -29.38 -31.72 -19.52
N SER A 375 -30.12 -30.92 -18.75
CA SER A 375 -31.04 -29.92 -19.29
C SER A 375 -30.26 -28.83 -20.04
N PRO A 376 -30.72 -28.37 -21.22
CA PRO A 376 -30.12 -27.21 -21.90
C PRO A 376 -30.36 -25.89 -21.13
N PHE A 377 -31.15 -25.92 -20.05
CA PHE A 377 -31.43 -24.78 -19.18
C PHE A 377 -30.39 -24.63 -18.06
N ILE A 378 -29.11 -24.87 -18.35
CA ILE A 378 -28.03 -24.27 -17.56
C ILE A 378 -27.67 -22.98 -18.29
N ASP A 379 -28.40 -21.93 -17.97
CA ASP A 379 -27.81 -20.60 -18.04
C ASP A 379 -28.24 -19.84 -16.79
N GLY A 380 -27.47 -20.07 -15.72
CA GLY A 380 -27.44 -19.22 -14.53
C GLY A 380 -26.56 -17.99 -14.76
N ILE A 381 -26.04 -17.74 -15.97
CA ILE A 381 -25.41 -16.45 -16.21
C ILE A 381 -26.52 -15.40 -16.11
N ASP A 382 -26.36 -14.48 -15.16
CA ASP A 382 -27.08 -13.22 -15.11
C ASP A 382 -26.59 -12.29 -16.25
N GLY A 383 -26.64 -12.81 -17.48
CA GLY A 383 -26.29 -12.13 -18.73
C GLY A 383 -27.57 -11.62 -19.36
N GLY A 384 -27.55 -10.41 -19.93
CA GLY A 384 -28.72 -9.56 -20.22
C GLY A 384 -29.87 -10.13 -21.08
N SER A 385 -29.80 -11.40 -21.52
CA SER A 385 -30.83 -12.06 -22.32
C SER A 385 -31.36 -13.39 -21.75
N SER A 386 -30.91 -13.85 -20.57
CA SER A 386 -31.40 -15.11 -19.97
C SER A 386 -32.69 -14.87 -19.16
N GLU A 387 -33.60 -15.85 -19.11
CA GLU A 387 -34.81 -15.79 -18.25
C GLU A 387 -34.46 -15.84 -16.74
N ASN A 388 -33.22 -16.24 -16.42
CA ASN A 388 -32.65 -16.24 -15.06
C ASN A 388 -31.96 -14.93 -14.68
N ASN A 389 -31.83 -13.97 -15.62
CA ASN A 389 -31.20 -12.68 -15.36
C ASN A 389 -31.99 -11.89 -14.32
N VAL A 390 -31.29 -11.38 -13.32
CA VAL A 390 -31.84 -10.47 -12.29
C VAL A 390 -31.08 -9.14 -12.22
N GLY A 391 -30.04 -8.95 -13.05
CA GLY A 391 -29.30 -7.70 -13.19
C GLY A 391 -28.53 -7.31 -11.93
N SER A 392 -27.97 -8.29 -11.21
CA SER A 392 -27.18 -8.08 -10.00
C SER A 392 -25.76 -7.64 -10.32
N ASP A 393 -25.20 -6.74 -9.51
CA ASP A 393 -23.79 -6.34 -9.59
C ASP A 393 -22.82 -7.52 -9.39
N ARG A 394 -23.31 -8.62 -8.77
CA ARG A 394 -22.59 -9.89 -8.56
C ARG A 394 -23.00 -11.00 -9.53
N ALA A 395 -23.56 -10.64 -10.68
CA ALA A 395 -23.86 -11.55 -11.78
C ALA A 395 -22.68 -12.48 -12.15
N ALA A 396 -21.46 -11.93 -12.08
CA ALA A 396 -20.22 -12.62 -12.45
C ALA A 396 -19.76 -13.69 -11.43
N ASP A 397 -20.38 -13.75 -10.25
CA ASP A 397 -20.04 -14.74 -9.24
C ASP A 397 -20.60 -16.14 -9.61
N ASP A 398 -21.71 -16.19 -10.37
CA ASP A 398 -22.37 -17.44 -10.77
C ASP A 398 -21.65 -18.16 -11.92
N ASN A 399 -20.71 -17.48 -12.60
CA ASN A 399 -19.89 -18.03 -13.67
C ASN A 399 -18.39 -18.04 -13.33
N ASP A 400 -18.05 -18.01 -12.04
CA ASP A 400 -16.68 -18.15 -11.59
C ASP A 400 -16.04 -19.45 -12.16
N PRO A 401 -14.83 -19.38 -12.73
CA PRO A 401 -14.21 -20.53 -13.38
C PRO A 401 -13.87 -21.67 -12.43
N ASN A 402 -13.83 -21.45 -11.11
CA ASN A 402 -13.46 -22.47 -10.12
C ASN A 402 -14.65 -23.26 -9.57
N TRP A 403 -15.88 -22.96 -10.00
CA TRP A 403 -17.00 -23.85 -9.72
C TRP A 403 -16.71 -25.28 -10.25
N PRO A 404 -17.04 -26.35 -9.49
CA PRO A 404 -17.08 -27.70 -10.06
C PRO A 404 -18.04 -27.71 -11.24
N ASN A 405 -17.76 -28.51 -12.27
CA ASN A 405 -18.50 -28.55 -13.55
C ASN A 405 -19.88 -27.86 -13.46
N PRO A 406 -19.97 -26.58 -13.84
CA PRO A 406 -21.13 -25.74 -13.51
C PRO A 406 -22.41 -26.28 -14.16
N ASP A 407 -22.28 -27.03 -15.26
CA ASP A 407 -23.39 -27.70 -15.96
C ASP A 407 -24.07 -28.81 -15.15
N VAL A 408 -23.44 -29.26 -14.06
CA VAL A 408 -23.92 -30.36 -13.22
C VAL A 408 -24.09 -29.93 -11.77
N TYR A 409 -23.19 -29.08 -11.28
CA TYR A 409 -23.14 -28.74 -9.85
C TYR A 409 -24.17 -27.68 -9.45
N LEU A 410 -24.15 -26.52 -10.13
CA LEU A 410 -25.04 -25.41 -9.86
C LEU A 410 -26.41 -25.67 -10.49
N ARG A 411 -27.34 -26.22 -9.68
CA ARG A 411 -28.71 -26.54 -10.07
C ARG A 411 -29.70 -25.51 -9.53
N GLY A 412 -30.90 -25.51 -10.08
CA GLY A 412 -31.95 -24.55 -9.75
C GLY A 412 -31.90 -23.28 -10.59
N LEU A 413 -32.90 -22.44 -10.35
CA LEU A 413 -33.11 -21.16 -11.02
C LEU A 413 -32.96 -20.01 -10.02
N ILE A 414 -32.41 -18.89 -10.46
CA ILE A 414 -32.42 -17.64 -9.68
C ILE A 414 -33.83 -17.03 -9.74
N ASN A 415 -34.45 -17.07 -10.92
CA ASN A 415 -35.83 -16.65 -11.16
C ASN A 415 -36.66 -17.84 -11.66
N SER A 416 -37.42 -18.47 -10.75
CA SER A 416 -38.28 -19.61 -11.09
C SER A 416 -39.69 -19.21 -11.55
N GLY A 417 -39.94 -17.92 -11.80
CA GLY A 417 -41.27 -17.40 -12.13
C GLY A 417 -42.19 -17.25 -10.91
N GLN A 418 -43.50 -17.39 -11.15
CA GLN A 418 -44.53 -17.16 -10.13
C GLN A 418 -44.85 -18.44 -9.34
N VAL A 419 -45.04 -18.27 -8.04
CA VAL A 419 -45.48 -19.31 -7.09
C VAL A 419 -46.80 -18.88 -6.44
N MET A 420 -47.54 -19.83 -5.89
CA MET A 420 -48.86 -19.60 -5.27
C MET A 420 -48.84 -19.89 -3.76
N PRO A 421 -49.72 -19.22 -2.97
CA PRO A 421 -49.92 -19.54 -1.57
C PRO A 421 -50.16 -21.03 -1.31
N GLY A 422 -49.33 -21.61 -0.45
CA GLY A 422 -49.30 -23.02 -0.08
C GLY A 422 -48.39 -23.90 -0.92
N ASP A 423 -47.68 -23.37 -1.92
CA ASP A 423 -46.57 -24.08 -2.56
C ASP A 423 -45.41 -24.23 -1.58
N GLU A 424 -44.67 -25.34 -1.64
CA GLU A 424 -43.39 -25.48 -0.93
C GLU A 424 -42.23 -25.25 -1.90
N LEU A 425 -41.26 -24.42 -1.50
CA LEU A 425 -40.08 -24.08 -2.27
C LEU A 425 -38.85 -24.70 -1.60
N GLU A 426 -37.96 -25.28 -2.39
CA GLU A 426 -36.64 -25.73 -1.94
C GLU A 426 -35.57 -24.75 -2.43
N TYR A 427 -34.87 -24.15 -1.47
CA TYR A 427 -33.74 -23.25 -1.73
C TYR A 427 -32.43 -23.99 -1.52
N THR A 428 -31.48 -23.78 -2.43
CA THR A 428 -30.08 -24.20 -2.27
C THR A 428 -29.18 -22.96 -2.33
N VAL A 429 -28.33 -22.79 -1.33
CA VAL A 429 -27.27 -21.77 -1.26
C VAL A 429 -25.95 -22.48 -1.49
N TYR A 430 -25.42 -22.34 -2.70
CA TYR A 430 -24.08 -22.80 -3.06
C TYR A 430 -23.03 -21.84 -2.51
N PHE A 431 -21.89 -22.39 -2.12
CA PHE A 431 -20.72 -21.61 -1.74
C PHE A 431 -19.46 -22.14 -2.43
N LEU A 432 -18.56 -21.21 -2.76
CA LEU A 432 -17.23 -21.48 -3.31
C LEU A 432 -16.24 -20.53 -2.66
N SER A 433 -15.19 -21.05 -2.04
CA SER A 433 -14.08 -20.23 -1.57
C SER A 433 -13.12 -19.99 -2.74
N ASN A 434 -13.31 -18.92 -3.51
CA ASN A 434 -12.48 -18.59 -4.67
C ASN A 434 -11.39 -17.53 -4.38
N GLY A 435 -11.25 -17.10 -3.12
CA GLY A 435 -10.16 -16.22 -2.73
C GLY A 435 -8.81 -16.92 -2.81
N SER A 436 -7.75 -16.18 -2.54
CA SER A 436 -6.41 -16.76 -2.55
C SER A 436 -6.09 -17.51 -1.24
N ASN A 437 -6.89 -17.35 -0.16
CA ASN A 437 -6.71 -18.02 1.14
C ASN A 437 -7.91 -18.88 1.55
N ASN A 438 -7.68 -19.77 2.51
CA ASN A 438 -8.70 -20.57 3.17
C ASN A 438 -9.66 -19.67 3.96
N ALA A 439 -10.97 -19.76 3.71
CA ALA A 439 -11.98 -19.17 4.57
C ALA A 439 -12.05 -19.95 5.89
N LYS A 440 -11.67 -19.29 6.99
CA LYS A 440 -11.69 -19.88 8.34
C LYS A 440 -13.01 -19.61 9.05
N ASN A 441 -13.52 -20.62 9.77
CA ASN A 441 -14.76 -20.51 10.54
C ASN A 441 -15.94 -19.92 9.74
N LEU A 442 -16.13 -20.33 8.49
CA LEU A 442 -17.17 -19.80 7.62
C LEU A 442 -18.54 -20.06 8.23
N ARG A 443 -19.33 -18.99 8.37
CA ARG A 443 -20.74 -19.02 8.76
C ARG A 443 -21.58 -18.44 7.64
N ILE A 444 -22.61 -19.17 7.23
CA ILE A 444 -23.59 -18.69 6.25
C ILE A 444 -24.90 -18.40 6.99
N CYS A 445 -25.41 -17.19 6.83
CA CYS A 445 -26.69 -16.76 7.38
C CYS A 445 -27.62 -16.35 6.23
N ASP A 446 -28.64 -17.16 5.96
CA ASP A 446 -29.60 -16.90 4.90
C ASP A 446 -30.96 -16.49 5.48
N ARG A 447 -31.48 -15.36 5.03
CA ARG A 447 -32.79 -14.86 5.46
C ARG A 447 -33.87 -15.62 4.71
N VAL A 448 -34.90 -16.05 5.43
CA VAL A 448 -36.09 -16.63 4.80
C VAL A 448 -36.78 -15.51 3.98
N PRO A 449 -37.07 -15.72 2.69
CA PRO A 449 -37.72 -14.70 1.87
C PRO A 449 -39.06 -14.24 2.43
N GLY A 450 -39.41 -12.98 2.16
CA GLY A 450 -40.74 -12.45 2.51
C GLY A 450 -41.86 -13.28 1.87
N GLU A 451 -43.03 -13.28 2.52
CA GLU A 451 -44.19 -14.10 2.11
C GLU A 451 -43.93 -15.62 2.10
N THR A 452 -42.87 -16.08 2.76
CA THR A 452 -42.61 -17.51 2.97
C THR A 452 -42.34 -17.82 4.44
N THR A 453 -42.56 -19.06 4.85
CA THR A 453 -42.32 -19.57 6.20
C THR A 453 -41.44 -20.81 6.14
N PHE A 454 -40.35 -20.85 6.90
CA PHE A 454 -39.45 -22.01 6.97
C PHE A 454 -40.18 -23.30 7.40
N ILE A 455 -39.84 -24.43 6.79
CA ILE A 455 -40.42 -25.76 7.10
C ILE A 455 -39.42 -26.57 7.95
N PRO A 456 -39.67 -26.74 9.26
CA PRO A 456 -38.68 -27.27 10.21
C PRO A 456 -38.37 -28.77 10.08
N ASP A 457 -39.22 -29.55 9.42
CA ASP A 457 -39.09 -31.01 9.28
C ASP A 457 -38.81 -31.45 7.83
N SER A 458 -38.37 -30.52 6.99
CA SER A 458 -38.16 -30.67 5.55
C SER A 458 -37.42 -31.95 5.13
N PHE A 459 -36.45 -32.40 5.92
CA PHE A 459 -35.59 -33.54 5.60
C PHE A 459 -35.64 -34.69 6.60
N ASN A 460 -36.61 -34.69 7.53
CA ASN A 460 -36.81 -35.77 8.49
C ASN A 460 -36.87 -37.16 7.83
N ALA A 461 -37.68 -37.30 6.79
CA ALA A 461 -37.84 -38.56 6.08
C ALA A 461 -36.54 -38.98 5.38
N THR A 462 -35.85 -38.05 4.72
CA THR A 462 -34.60 -38.31 3.99
C THR A 462 -33.45 -38.68 4.93
N ALA A 463 -33.37 -38.02 6.09
CA ALA A 463 -32.39 -38.31 7.13
C ALA A 463 -32.70 -39.62 7.90
N GLY A 464 -33.88 -40.22 7.71
CA GLY A 464 -34.30 -41.42 8.43
C GLY A 464 -34.83 -41.17 9.85
N PHE A 465 -35.19 -39.93 10.17
CA PHE A 465 -35.66 -39.48 11.48
C PHE A 465 -37.03 -38.79 11.37
N PRO A 466 -38.15 -39.53 11.36
CA PRO A 466 -39.48 -38.97 11.07
C PRO A 466 -40.03 -38.00 12.11
N SER A 467 -39.36 -37.82 13.26
CA SER A 467 -39.83 -37.01 14.38
C SER A 467 -38.75 -36.08 14.97
N SER A 468 -37.70 -35.79 14.22
CA SER A 468 -36.67 -34.81 14.59
C SER A 468 -37.01 -33.42 14.06
N ASP A 469 -36.23 -32.41 14.41
CA ASP A 469 -36.35 -31.07 13.83
C ASP A 469 -35.29 -30.91 12.74
N VAL A 470 -35.28 -31.78 11.71
CA VAL A 470 -34.27 -31.75 10.63
C VAL A 470 -34.81 -30.96 9.44
N GLY A 471 -34.61 -29.64 9.51
CA GLY A 471 -35.06 -28.69 8.50
C GLY A 471 -33.98 -28.23 7.52
N ILE A 472 -32.72 -28.58 7.77
CA ILE A 472 -31.56 -28.09 7.00
C ILE A 472 -30.77 -29.28 6.47
N ALA A 473 -30.34 -29.22 5.22
CA ALA A 473 -29.45 -30.19 4.62
C ALA A 473 -28.21 -29.49 4.04
N MET A 474 -27.10 -30.20 3.96
CA MET A 474 -25.82 -29.66 3.51
C MET A 474 -25.06 -30.70 2.67
N PHE A 475 -24.31 -30.22 1.69
CA PHE A 475 -23.29 -30.99 0.98
C PHE A 475 -21.90 -30.40 1.24
N GLN A 476 -20.98 -31.24 1.69
CA GLN A 476 -19.54 -30.96 1.77
C GLN A 476 -18.77 -32.27 1.62
N SER A 477 -17.71 -32.30 0.81
CA SER A 477 -16.97 -33.53 0.52
C SER A 477 -15.46 -33.30 0.57
N THR A 478 -14.69 -34.28 1.02
CA THR A 478 -13.23 -34.32 0.84
C THR A 478 -12.81 -35.20 -0.35
N SER A 479 -13.78 -35.85 -0.99
CA SER A 479 -13.58 -36.62 -2.22
C SER A 479 -14.07 -35.82 -3.42
N ALA A 480 -13.34 -35.88 -4.53
CA ALA A 480 -13.74 -35.22 -5.77
C ALA A 480 -15.16 -35.64 -6.17
N LEU A 481 -15.96 -34.67 -6.60
CA LEU A 481 -17.29 -34.93 -7.13
C LEU A 481 -17.18 -35.77 -8.40
N ALA A 482 -18.01 -36.81 -8.53
CA ALA A 482 -18.03 -37.62 -9.74
C ALA A 482 -18.44 -36.76 -10.94
N SER A 483 -17.69 -36.86 -12.04
CA SER A 483 -17.78 -35.99 -13.23
C SER A 483 -19.13 -35.95 -13.97
N GLY A 484 -20.15 -36.69 -13.51
CA GLY A 484 -21.49 -36.71 -14.11
C GLY A 484 -22.63 -37.00 -13.13
N GLY A 485 -22.41 -36.87 -11.82
CA GLY A 485 -23.46 -37.06 -10.80
C GLY A 485 -23.81 -35.75 -10.11
N PRO A 486 -25.10 -35.46 -9.86
CA PRO A 486 -25.47 -34.31 -9.05
C PRO A 486 -24.90 -34.46 -7.63
N ALA A 487 -24.40 -33.35 -7.07
CA ALA A 487 -24.12 -33.31 -5.64
C ALA A 487 -25.45 -33.36 -4.88
N GLU A 488 -25.58 -34.36 -4.00
CA GLU A 488 -26.74 -34.54 -3.11
C GLU A 488 -26.33 -34.30 -1.66
N PRO A 489 -27.23 -33.80 -0.80
CA PRO A 489 -26.91 -33.57 0.59
C PRO A 489 -26.40 -34.85 1.27
N ASN A 490 -25.24 -34.75 1.93
CA ASN A 490 -24.62 -35.83 2.68
C ASN A 490 -24.58 -35.55 4.19
N ILE A 491 -25.02 -34.36 4.60
CA ILE A 491 -25.13 -33.92 5.99
C ILE A 491 -26.55 -33.39 6.19
N TYR A 492 -27.20 -33.79 7.27
CA TYR A 492 -28.54 -33.35 7.65
C TYR A 492 -28.45 -32.76 9.05
N LEU A 493 -28.93 -31.53 9.21
CA LEU A 493 -28.76 -30.71 10.40
C LEU A 493 -30.13 -30.39 11.00
N THR A 494 -30.19 -30.32 12.32
CA THR A 494 -31.38 -29.85 12.99
C THR A 494 -31.54 -28.34 12.80
N ASN A 495 -32.74 -27.82 13.08
CA ASN A 495 -33.02 -26.39 13.04
C ASN A 495 -33.24 -25.79 14.44
N ILE A 496 -32.82 -26.50 15.50
CA ILE A 496 -32.99 -26.11 16.90
C ILE A 496 -31.64 -25.75 17.55
N PRO A 497 -31.62 -25.14 18.76
CA PRO A 497 -30.38 -24.89 19.47
C PRO A 497 -29.79 -26.19 20.03
N ASP A 498 -28.82 -26.77 19.35
CA ASP A 498 -28.06 -27.92 19.84
C ASP A 498 -26.55 -27.80 19.51
N SER A 499 -25.84 -28.93 19.48
CA SER A 499 -24.40 -28.97 19.20
C SER A 499 -24.06 -29.22 17.74
N ASP A 500 -25.05 -29.33 16.85
CA ASP A 500 -24.80 -29.46 15.42
C ASP A 500 -24.50 -28.10 14.77
N ARG A 501 -24.35 -28.11 13.44
CA ARG A 501 -23.89 -26.95 12.67
C ARG A 501 -25.03 -26.06 12.17
N GLY A 502 -26.29 -26.45 12.32
CA GLY A 502 -27.46 -25.80 11.75
C GLY A 502 -28.38 -25.22 12.81
N ARG A 503 -29.00 -24.08 12.51
CA ARG A 503 -30.05 -23.52 13.37
C ARG A 503 -30.97 -22.59 12.58
N TYR A 504 -32.26 -22.65 12.88
CA TYR A 504 -33.21 -21.64 12.45
C TYR A 504 -33.51 -20.66 13.60
N TYR A 505 -33.45 -19.37 13.29
CA TYR A 505 -33.80 -18.29 14.21
C TYR A 505 -35.14 -17.71 13.79
N GLU A 506 -36.17 -17.92 14.61
CA GLU A 506 -37.54 -17.45 14.35
C GLU A 506 -37.64 -15.92 14.21
N PRO A 507 -38.64 -15.39 13.47
CA PRO A 507 -38.95 -13.97 13.41
C PRO A 507 -38.91 -13.27 14.78
N GLY A 508 -38.28 -12.10 14.84
CA GLY A 508 -38.18 -11.27 16.04
C GLY A 508 -37.10 -11.71 17.04
N THR A 509 -36.40 -12.81 16.80
CA THR A 509 -35.28 -13.25 17.66
C THR A 509 -33.95 -12.64 17.24
N SER A 510 -33.03 -12.47 18.20
CA SER A 510 -31.66 -12.03 17.93
C SER A 510 -30.86 -13.13 17.23
N VAL A 511 -30.20 -12.78 16.13
CA VAL A 511 -29.28 -13.67 15.42
C VAL A 511 -27.83 -13.39 15.84
N PRO A 512 -26.87 -14.30 15.58
CA PRO A 512 -25.45 -14.07 15.86
C PRO A 512 -24.92 -12.80 15.18
N ALA A 513 -24.06 -12.06 15.88
CA ALA A 513 -23.54 -10.76 15.42
C ALA A 513 -22.90 -10.81 14.01
N GLY A 514 -22.23 -11.92 13.68
CA GLY A 514 -21.61 -12.12 12.36
C GLY A 514 -22.57 -12.25 11.17
N CYS A 515 -23.89 -12.34 11.38
CA CYS A 515 -24.86 -12.44 10.28
C CYS A 515 -25.28 -11.10 9.67
N ASN A 516 -24.87 -9.96 10.25
CA ASN A 516 -25.26 -8.61 9.81
C ASN A 516 -26.78 -8.45 9.53
N VAL A 517 -27.62 -8.95 10.43
CA VAL A 517 -29.09 -8.78 10.38
C VAL A 517 -29.52 -7.86 11.52
N THR A 518 -29.80 -6.61 11.18
CA THR A 518 -30.29 -5.59 12.13
C THR A 518 -31.69 -5.89 12.65
N PHE A 519 -32.55 -6.51 11.84
CA PHE A 519 -33.88 -6.94 12.24
C PHE A 519 -34.27 -8.26 11.55
N ASN A 520 -34.49 -9.30 12.36
CA ASN A 520 -34.92 -10.62 11.88
C ASN A 520 -36.43 -10.63 11.62
N GLN A 521 -36.83 -10.24 10.41
CA GLN A 521 -38.25 -10.09 10.08
C GLN A 521 -38.98 -11.42 9.80
N ASN A 522 -38.36 -12.32 9.02
CA ASN A 522 -39.02 -13.53 8.49
C ASN A 522 -38.35 -14.83 8.95
N GLY A 523 -37.28 -14.72 9.75
CA GLY A 523 -36.46 -15.84 10.17
C GLY A 523 -35.13 -15.92 9.42
N VAL A 524 -34.14 -16.57 10.04
CA VAL A 524 -32.79 -16.75 9.47
C VAL A 524 -32.33 -18.19 9.67
N VAL A 525 -31.91 -18.83 8.58
CA VAL A 525 -31.20 -20.12 8.58
C VAL A 525 -29.71 -19.81 8.75
N VAL A 526 -29.10 -20.33 9.81
CA VAL A 526 -27.67 -20.17 10.09
C VAL A 526 -27.00 -21.54 10.03
N VAL A 527 -25.90 -21.62 9.29
CA VAL A 527 -25.06 -22.82 9.22
C VAL A 527 -23.60 -22.48 9.44
N GLU A 528 -22.98 -23.17 10.40
CA GLU A 528 -21.54 -23.13 10.67
C GLU A 528 -20.82 -24.09 9.72
N VAL A 529 -20.36 -23.57 8.58
CA VAL A 529 -19.63 -24.35 7.57
C VAL A 529 -18.21 -24.70 8.06
N GLY A 530 -17.58 -23.87 8.89
CA GLY A 530 -16.22 -24.12 9.38
C GLY A 530 -15.16 -23.78 8.32
N ASP A 531 -14.00 -24.43 8.38
CA ASP A 531 -12.90 -24.13 7.46
C ASP A 531 -13.17 -24.64 6.05
N VAL A 532 -13.09 -23.73 5.07
CA VAL A 532 -13.24 -24.01 3.64
C VAL A 532 -11.96 -23.56 2.94
N PRO A 533 -11.18 -24.48 2.35
CA PRO A 533 -9.97 -24.09 1.65
C PRO A 533 -10.27 -23.32 0.36
N ASN A 534 -9.31 -22.51 -0.11
CA ASN A 534 -9.44 -21.86 -1.41
C ASN A 534 -9.47 -22.88 -2.56
N ALA A 535 -10.25 -22.58 -3.58
CA ALA A 535 -10.28 -23.32 -4.82
C ALA A 535 -9.13 -22.90 -5.74
N ASP A 536 -8.33 -23.86 -6.15
CA ASP A 536 -7.18 -23.68 -7.04
C ASP A 536 -7.52 -24.06 -8.50
N SER A 537 -8.59 -24.83 -8.70
CA SER A 537 -9.13 -25.19 -10.01
C SER A 537 -10.58 -25.70 -9.88
N PRO A 538 -11.35 -25.86 -10.98
CA PRO A 538 -12.71 -26.37 -10.94
C PRO A 538 -12.87 -27.64 -10.09
N GLY A 539 -13.56 -27.52 -8.96
CA GLY A 539 -13.84 -28.64 -8.06
C GLY A 539 -12.65 -29.16 -7.23
N ASN A 540 -11.54 -28.42 -7.16
CA ASN A 540 -10.41 -28.73 -6.29
C ASN A 540 -10.07 -27.56 -5.34
N PRO A 541 -9.57 -27.86 -4.13
CA PRO A 541 -9.74 -29.16 -3.45
C PRO A 541 -11.23 -29.47 -3.24
N PRO A 542 -11.66 -30.73 -3.10
CA PRO A 542 -13.09 -31.07 -3.11
C PRO A 542 -13.95 -30.42 -2.01
N ASN A 543 -13.32 -29.93 -0.95
CA ASN A 543 -13.96 -29.24 0.17
C ASN A 543 -13.92 -27.71 0.06
N SER A 544 -13.45 -27.12 -1.05
CA SER A 544 -13.47 -25.67 -1.32
C SER A 544 -14.85 -25.14 -1.71
N TYR A 545 -15.82 -26.04 -1.93
CA TYR A 545 -17.19 -25.74 -2.31
C TYR A 545 -18.19 -26.64 -1.58
N GLY A 546 -19.45 -26.23 -1.60
CA GLY A 546 -20.54 -26.97 -1.02
C GLY A 546 -21.86 -26.23 -1.17
N PHE A 547 -22.89 -26.74 -0.52
CA PHE A 547 -24.15 -26.02 -0.44
C PHE A 547 -24.92 -26.30 0.83
N ILE A 548 -25.82 -25.38 1.17
CA ILE A 548 -26.85 -25.52 2.20
C ILE A 548 -28.20 -25.55 1.51
N ARG A 549 -29.15 -26.31 2.04
CA ARG A 549 -30.49 -26.46 1.50
C ARG A 549 -31.54 -26.43 2.59
N PHE A 550 -32.65 -25.76 2.32
CA PHE A 550 -33.82 -25.70 3.19
C PHE A 550 -35.10 -25.51 2.37
N ARG A 551 -36.26 -25.68 3.01
CA ARG A 551 -37.55 -25.43 2.36
C ARG A 551 -38.37 -24.38 3.09
N ALA A 552 -39.22 -23.70 2.32
CA ALA A 552 -40.17 -22.74 2.84
C ALA A 552 -41.54 -22.92 2.18
N LEU A 553 -42.60 -22.69 2.95
CA LEU A 553 -43.98 -22.65 2.49
C LEU A 553 -44.33 -21.22 2.07
N VAL A 554 -44.95 -21.04 0.91
CA VAL A 554 -45.49 -19.74 0.48
C VAL A 554 -46.77 -19.43 1.28
N ASN A 555 -46.88 -18.25 1.87
CA ASN A 555 -47.96 -17.85 2.79
C ASN A 555 -49.28 -17.51 2.12
#